data_AF-A0A960VGQ2-F1
#
_entry.id   AF-A0A960VGQ2-F1
#
_cell.length_a   1.000
_cell.length_b   1.000
_cell.length_c   1.000
_cell.angle_alpha   90.00
_cell.angle_beta   90.00
_cell.angle_gamma   90.00
#
_symmetry.space_group_name_H-M   'P 1'
#
loop_
_entity.id
_entity.type
_entity.pdbx_description
1 polymer ?
#
loop_
_entity_poly.entity_id
_entity_poly.type
_entity_poly.pdbx_seq_one_letter_code
_entity_poly.pdbx_strand_id
1 'polypeptide(L)'
;MDFHELQKTRVGDLREMMKEHCPETTGVVGMKKDELVAALAEKLGIEAPHKHVAAGLGKRAIKAEIRDMKVKRQAALAAGDGAELKKFRRLIHRRKRRLRRMMSLD
;
A
#
# COMPACT_ATOMS: atom_id res chain seq x y z
N MET A 1 0.46 17.78 15.96
CA MET A 1 -0.23 16.51 15.68
C MET A 1 0.04 16.18 14.23
N ASP A 2 0.56 14.99 13.94
CA ASP A 2 0.79 14.54 12.56
C ASP A 2 -0.36 13.65 12.05
N PHE A 3 -0.40 13.38 10.74
CA PHE A 3 -1.46 12.56 10.15
C PHE A 3 -1.41 11.09 10.63
N HIS A 4 -0.24 10.59 10.98
CA HIS A 4 -0.05 9.22 11.46
C HIS A 4 -0.57 9.03 12.89
N GLU A 5 -0.43 10.06 13.73
CA GLU A 5 -1.00 10.16 15.06
C GLU A 5 -2.52 10.09 14.99
N LEU A 6 -3.15 10.81 14.06
CA LEU A 6 -4.60 10.73 13.79
C LEU A 6 -5.02 9.32 13.33
N GLN A 7 -4.24 8.68 12.45
CA GLN A 7 -4.53 7.30 12.04
C GLN A 7 -4.41 6.29 13.18
N LYS A 8 -3.57 6.55 14.18
CA LYS A 8 -3.39 5.67 15.34
C LYS A 8 -4.40 5.93 16.45
N THR A 9 -5.01 7.11 16.52
CA THR A 9 -5.99 7.44 17.55
C THR A 9 -7.22 6.53 17.45
N ARG A 10 -7.90 6.29 18.58
CA ARG A 10 -9.11 5.47 18.60
C ARG A 10 -10.23 6.21 17.89
N VAL A 11 -11.13 5.47 17.25
CA VAL A 11 -12.31 6.05 16.58
C VAL A 11 -13.18 6.86 17.56
N GLY A 12 -13.23 6.48 18.84
CA GLY A 12 -13.91 7.25 19.88
C GLY A 12 -13.31 8.65 20.04
N ASP A 13 -12.01 8.70 20.31
CA ASP A 13 -11.25 9.95 20.47
C ASP A 13 -11.32 10.84 19.22
N LEU A 14 -11.24 10.25 18.02
CA LEU A 14 -11.41 11.00 16.75
C LEU A 14 -12.79 11.65 16.63
N ARG A 15 -13.84 11.00 17.16
CA ARG A 15 -15.20 11.56 17.15
C ARG A 15 -15.35 12.67 18.18
N GLU A 16 -14.67 12.58 19.32
CA GLU A 16 -14.62 13.64 20.32
C GLU A 16 -13.89 14.85 19.76
N MET A 17 -12.71 14.67 19.17
CA MET A 17 -11.97 15.72 18.49
C MET A 17 -12.79 16.38 17.36
N MET A 18 -13.55 15.60 16.59
CA MET A 18 -14.46 16.14 15.57
C MET A 18 -15.59 17.00 16.17
N LYS A 19 -16.11 16.64 17.35
CA LYS A 19 -17.14 17.46 18.02
C LYS A 19 -16.57 18.76 18.58
N GLU A 20 -15.33 18.73 19.04
CA GLU A 20 -14.64 19.91 19.58
C GLU A 20 -14.20 20.89 18.49
N HIS A 21 -13.60 20.37 17.41
CA HIS A 21 -13.04 21.20 16.34
C HIS A 21 -14.02 21.48 15.19
N CYS A 22 -15.05 20.66 15.01
CA CYS A 22 -16.01 20.76 13.92
C CYS A 22 -17.46 20.49 14.37
N PRO A 23 -18.01 21.29 15.32
CA PRO A 23 -19.36 21.11 15.84
C PRO A 23 -20.46 21.22 14.76
N GLU A 24 -20.15 21.84 13.62
CA GLU A 24 -21.03 21.92 12.45
C GLU A 24 -21.20 20.60 11.69
N THR A 25 -20.31 19.62 11.93
CA THR A 25 -20.35 18.34 11.20
C THR A 25 -21.39 17.42 11.80
N THR A 26 -22.50 17.24 11.09
CA THR A 26 -23.53 16.26 11.45
C THR A 26 -23.15 14.86 10.96
N GLY A 27 -23.53 13.81 11.71
CA GLY A 27 -23.29 12.43 11.29
C GLY A 27 -21.89 11.85 11.59
N VAL A 28 -21.09 12.49 12.43
CA VAL A 28 -19.75 12.04 12.88
C VAL A 28 -19.74 10.59 13.42
N VAL A 29 -20.85 10.15 14.01
CA VAL A 29 -21.02 8.78 14.56
C VAL A 29 -21.10 7.71 13.45
N GLY A 30 -21.51 8.07 12.23
CA GLY A 30 -21.60 7.17 11.07
C GLY A 30 -20.35 7.13 10.20
N MET A 31 -19.42 8.08 10.37
CA MET A 31 -18.21 8.19 9.56
C MET A 31 -17.22 7.05 9.83
N LYS A 32 -16.56 6.59 8.76
CA LYS A 32 -15.45 5.63 8.84
C LYS A 32 -14.22 6.30 9.41
N LYS A 33 -13.30 5.51 9.99
CA LYS A 33 -12.05 6.02 10.58
C LYS A 33 -11.26 6.89 9.60
N ASP A 34 -11.13 6.44 8.35
CA ASP A 34 -10.38 7.18 7.32
C ASP A 34 -11.02 8.53 6.98
N GLU A 35 -12.35 8.61 7.02
CA GLU A 35 -13.12 9.84 6.77
C GLU A 35 -12.95 10.82 7.94
N LEU A 36 -13.00 10.33 9.18
CA LEU A 36 -12.76 11.13 10.38
C LEU A 36 -11.34 11.73 10.39
N VAL A 37 -10.34 10.92 10.06
CA VAL A 37 -8.93 11.37 9.98
C VAL A 37 -8.75 12.41 8.88
N ALA A 38 -9.36 12.20 7.70
CA ALA A 38 -9.26 13.16 6.60
C ALA A 38 -9.92 14.50 6.94
N ALA A 39 -11.13 14.48 7.52
CA ALA A 39 -11.84 15.69 7.93
C ALA A 39 -11.09 16.47 9.02
N LEU A 40 -10.56 15.77 10.02
CA LEU A 40 -9.70 16.39 11.06
C LEU A 40 -8.40 16.93 10.47
N ALA A 41 -7.74 16.20 9.57
CA ALA A 41 -6.50 16.65 8.96
C ALA A 41 -6.70 17.92 8.12
N GLU A 42 -7.77 17.99 7.33
CA GLU A 42 -8.14 19.17 6.54
C GLU A 42 -8.42 20.38 7.44
N LYS A 43 -9.15 20.18 8.54
CA LYS A 43 -9.55 21.24 9.47
C LYS A 43 -8.40 21.73 10.35
N LEU A 44 -7.50 20.83 10.75
CA LEU A 44 -6.30 21.14 11.53
C LEU A 44 -5.12 21.59 10.67
N GLY A 45 -5.28 21.65 9.34
CA GLY A 45 -4.21 22.03 8.40
C GLY A 45 -3.04 21.04 8.36
N ILE A 46 -3.29 19.78 8.71
CA ILE A 46 -2.29 18.71 8.73
C ILE A 46 -2.15 18.17 7.30
N GLU A 47 -0.95 18.27 6.75
CA GLU A 47 -0.65 17.76 5.42
C GLU A 47 -0.82 16.23 5.40
N ALA A 48 -1.82 15.75 4.65
CA ALA A 48 -2.04 14.33 4.48
C ALA A 48 -0.89 13.76 3.63
N PRO A 49 -0.15 12.75 4.10
CA PRO A 49 0.83 12.07 3.28
C PRO A 49 0.09 11.54 2.05
N HIS A 50 0.52 11.98 0.86
CA HIS A 50 -0.08 11.59 -0.41
C HIS A 50 -0.42 10.09 -0.37
N LYS A 51 -1.71 9.77 -0.51
CA LYS A 51 -2.23 8.40 -0.48
C LYS A 51 -1.28 7.47 -1.24
N HIS A 52 -0.48 6.66 -0.53
CA HIS A 52 0.40 5.61 -1.09
C HIS A 52 -0.41 4.43 -1.70
N VAL A 53 -1.53 4.72 -2.35
CA VAL A 53 -2.44 3.73 -2.94
C VAL A 53 -1.81 3.06 -4.17
N ALA A 54 -0.84 3.70 -4.84
CA ALA A 54 -0.14 3.12 -5.99
C ALA A 54 0.86 2.01 -5.62
N ALA A 55 1.43 2.02 -4.41
CA ALA A 55 2.46 1.06 -4.03
C ALA A 55 1.90 -0.37 -3.89
N GLY A 56 0.67 -0.52 -3.39
CA GLY A 56 0.02 -1.82 -3.20
C GLY A 56 -0.33 -2.55 -4.51
N LEU A 57 -0.84 -1.81 -5.51
CA LEU A 57 -1.17 -2.33 -6.84
C LEU A 57 0.09 -2.78 -7.61
N GLY A 58 1.15 -1.98 -7.57
CA GLY A 58 2.44 -2.32 -8.18
C GLY A 58 3.07 -3.58 -7.56
N LYS A 59 2.99 -3.74 -6.23
CA LYS A 59 3.48 -4.93 -5.53
C LYS A 59 2.72 -6.20 -5.94
N ARG A 60 1.40 -6.13 -6.08
CA ARG A 60 0.56 -7.25 -6.52
C ARG A 60 0.89 -7.67 -7.96
N ALA A 61 1.05 -6.70 -8.87
CA ALA A 61 1.44 -6.97 -10.25
C ALA A 61 2.81 -7.68 -10.35
N ILE A 62 3.83 -7.19 -9.63
CA ILE A 62 5.15 -7.83 -9.63
C ILE A 62 5.10 -9.26 -9.06
N LYS A 63 4.29 -9.51 -8.03
CA LYS A 63 4.09 -10.86 -7.48
C LYS A 63 3.44 -11.80 -8.51
N ALA A 64 2.49 -11.30 -9.31
CA ALA A 64 1.86 -12.08 -10.38
C ALA A 64 2.87 -12.43 -11.50
N GLU A 65 3.64 -11.46 -11.97
CA GLU A 65 4.71 -11.69 -12.97
C GLU A 65 5.74 -12.73 -12.49
N ILE A 66 6.13 -12.70 -11.20
CA ILE A 66 7.05 -13.69 -10.62
C ILE A 66 6.48 -15.10 -10.67
N ARG A 67 5.17 -15.27 -10.45
CA ARG A 67 4.51 -16.59 -10.54
C ARG A 67 4.52 -17.10 -11.97
N ASP A 68 4.14 -16.26 -12.93
CA ASP A 68 4.13 -16.63 -14.36
C ASP A 68 5.53 -17.02 -14.86
N MET A 69 6.56 -16.22 -14.52
CA MET A 69 7.94 -16.56 -14.89
C MET A 69 8.46 -17.84 -14.21
N LYS A 70 7.95 -18.22 -13.03
CA LYS A 70 8.31 -19.50 -12.42
C LYS A 70 7.72 -20.68 -13.20
N VAL A 71 6.50 -20.55 -13.71
CA VAL A 71 5.89 -21.56 -14.58
C VAL A 71 6.73 -21.73 -15.84
N LYS A 72 7.07 -20.63 -16.52
CA LYS A 72 7.93 -20.64 -17.71
C LYS A 72 9.32 -21.22 -17.45
N ARG A 73 9.92 -20.92 -16.28
CA ARG A 73 11.17 -21.53 -15.84
C ARG A 73 11.05 -23.06 -15.69
N GLN A 74 9.93 -23.57 -15.17
CA GLN A 74 9.73 -25.02 -15.04
C GLN A 74 9.52 -25.68 -16.41
N ALA A 75 8.78 -25.02 -17.31
CA ALA A 75 8.64 -25.48 -18.69
C ALA A 75 10.01 -25.58 -19.39
N ALA A 76 10.85 -24.54 -19.28
CA ALA A 76 12.20 -24.55 -19.83
C ALA A 76 13.11 -25.63 -19.20
N LEU A 77 12.94 -25.90 -17.89
CA LEU A 77 13.67 -26.98 -17.22
C LEU A 77 13.25 -28.35 -17.76
N ALA A 78 11.95 -28.58 -17.95
CA ALA A 78 11.42 -29.83 -18.49
C ALA A 78 11.83 -30.04 -19.96
N ALA A 79 11.89 -28.96 -20.75
CA ALA A 79 12.33 -28.99 -22.14
C ALA A 79 13.85 -29.09 -22.32
N GLY A 80 14.64 -29.02 -21.24
CA GLY A 80 16.10 -28.98 -21.32
C GLY A 80 16.67 -27.70 -21.95
N ASP A 81 15.86 -26.64 -22.08
CA ASP A 81 16.28 -25.39 -22.68
C ASP A 81 17.09 -24.54 -21.67
N GLY A 82 18.41 -24.70 -21.72
CA GLY A 82 19.34 -23.97 -20.88
C GLY A 82 19.32 -22.45 -21.09
N ALA A 83 18.99 -21.98 -22.30
CA ALA A 83 18.95 -20.55 -22.62
C ALA A 83 17.72 -19.89 -21.98
N GLU A 84 16.54 -20.47 -22.16
CA GLU A 84 15.32 -20.01 -21.52
C GLU A 84 15.36 -20.15 -20.00
N LEU A 85 15.93 -21.25 -19.49
CA LEU A 85 16.11 -21.44 -18.05
C LEU A 85 16.94 -20.31 -17.44
N LYS A 86 18.06 -19.94 -18.08
CA LYS A 86 18.93 -18.84 -17.64
C LYS A 86 18.22 -17.48 -17.73
N LYS A 87 17.45 -17.25 -18.80
CA LYS A 87 16.64 -16.04 -19.00
C LYS A 87 15.62 -15.86 -17.88
N PHE A 88 14.77 -16.86 -17.63
CA PHE A 88 13.72 -16.76 -16.60
C PHE A 88 14.28 -16.68 -15.18
N ARG A 89 15.38 -17.38 -14.87
CA ARG A 89 16.08 -17.20 -13.58
C ARG A 89 16.49 -15.74 -13.37
N ARG A 90 17.14 -15.11 -14.36
CA ARG A 90 17.57 -13.70 -14.29
C ARG A 90 16.39 -12.74 -14.13
N LEU A 91 15.31 -12.94 -14.89
CA LEU A 91 14.12 -12.09 -14.80
C LEU A 91 13.45 -12.19 -13.42
N ILE A 92 13.31 -13.40 -12.87
CA ILE A 92 12.80 -13.63 -11.50
C ILE A 92 13.67 -12.90 -10.48
N HIS A 93 15.00 -13.01 -10.56
CA HIS A 93 15.90 -12.31 -9.65
C HIS A 93 15.74 -10.78 -9.73
N ARG A 94 15.65 -10.22 -10.94
CA ARG A 94 15.44 -8.77 -11.15
C ARG A 94 14.12 -8.30 -10.55
N ARG A 95 13.00 -9.00 -10.79
CA ARG A 95 11.69 -8.65 -10.25
C ARG A 95 11.63 -8.79 -8.72
N LYS A 96 12.24 -9.83 -8.15
CA LYS A 96 12.40 -9.96 -6.68
C LYS A 96 13.20 -8.81 -6.07
N ARG A 97 14.28 -8.33 -6.73
CA ARG A 97 15.03 -7.15 -6.28
C ARG A 97 14.20 -5.87 -6.36
N ARG A 98 13.42 -5.68 -7.43
CA ARG A 98 12.49 -4.55 -7.55
C ARG A 98 11.46 -4.58 -6.42
N LEU A 99 10.86 -5.74 -6.15
CA LEU A 99 9.89 -5.90 -5.07
C LEU A 99 10.49 -5.57 -3.70
N ARG A 100 11.70 -6.06 -3.39
CA ARG A 100 12.37 -5.73 -2.12
C ARG A 100 12.67 -4.24 -1.98
N ARG A 101 13.14 -3.57 -3.04
CA ARG A 101 13.34 -2.11 -3.02
C ARG A 101 12.05 -1.37 -2.73
N MET A 102 10.95 -1.78 -3.37
CA MET A 102 9.63 -1.20 -3.10
C MET A 102 9.08 -1.50 -1.70
N MET A 103 9.66 -2.44 -0.95
CA MET A 103 9.28 -2.77 0.43
C MET A 103 10.21 -2.12 1.46
N SER A 104 11.38 -1.63 1.05
CA SER A 104 12.32 -0.89 1.90
C SER A 104 12.20 0.63 1.75
N LEU A 105 11.30 1.07 0.87
CA LEU A 105 10.98 2.47 0.58
C LEU A 105 9.62 2.88 1.19
N ASP A 106 8.97 1.96 1.93
CA ASP A 106 7.82 2.25 2.81
C ASP A 106 8.32 2.31 4.25
#